data_AF-A0A183NTT5-F1
#
_entry.id   AF-A0A183NTT5-F1
#
_cell.length_a   1.000
_cell.length_b   1.000
_cell.length_c   1.000
_cell.angle_alpha   90.00
_cell.angle_beta   90.00
_cell.angle_gamma   90.00
#
_symmetry.space_group_name_H-M   'P 1'
#
loop_
_entity.id
_entity.type
_entity.pdbx_description
1 polymer ?
#
loop_
_entity_poly.entity_id
_entity_poly.type
_entity_poly.pdbx_seq_one_letter_code
_entity_poly.pdbx_strand_id
1 'polypeptide(L)' 'MKTRKTIDHNSLLSEVYKQLQFPLKASDVKKRIENLIERDYMKRDSSNAATYHYVS' A
#
# COMPACT_ATOMS: atom_id res chain seq x y z
N MET A 1 4.64 -2.56 5.50
CA MET A 1 4.80 -1.14 5.90
C MET A 1 5.46 -0.95 7.26
N LYS A 2 5.20 -1.74 8.31
CA LYS A 2 5.89 -1.57 9.61
C LYS A 2 7.43 -1.68 9.53
N THR A 3 7.96 -2.47 8.59
CA THR A 3 9.41 -2.64 8.35
C THR A 3 10.00 -1.65 7.33
N ARG A 4 9.15 -0.96 6.54
CA ARG A 4 9.57 -0.01 5.48
C ARG A 4 8.74 1.26 5.56
N LYS A 5 9.37 2.37 5.96
CA LYS A 5 8.72 3.68 6.17
C LYS A 5 8.12 4.28 4.89
N THR A 6 8.63 3.90 3.72
CA THR A 6 8.15 4.37 2.41
C THR A 6 8.15 3.21 1.41
N ILE A 7 7.12 3.13 0.55
CA ILE A 7 7.04 2.16 -0.54
C ILE A 7 6.31 2.74 -1.75
N ASP A 8 6.70 2.33 -2.95
CA ASP A 8 5.96 2.65 -4.18
C ASP A 8 4.84 1.64 -4.44
N HIS A 9 3.82 2.08 -5.17
CA HIS A 9 2.62 1.30 -5.48
C HIS A 9 2.94 -0.06 -6.12
N ASN A 10 3.82 -0.08 -7.13
CA ASN A 10 4.20 -1.30 -7.85
C ASN A 10 4.95 -2.27 -6.94
N SER A 11 5.84 -1.74 -6.08
CA SER A 11 6.58 -2.54 -5.11
C SER A 11 5.66 -3.11 -4.04
N LEU A 12 4.69 -2.32 -3.55
CA LEU A 12 3.67 -2.77 -2.61
C LEU A 12 2.82 -3.90 -3.21
N LEU A 13 2.34 -3.75 -4.44
CA LEU A 13 1.60 -4.80 -5.14
C LEU A 13 2.43 -6.08 -5.25
N SER A 14 3.70 -5.98 -5.68
CA SER A 14 4.58 -7.16 -5.80
C SER A 14 4.75 -7.89 -4.48
N GLU A 15 4.93 -7.16 -3.37
CA GLU A 15 5.04 -7.77 -2.03
C GLU A 15 3.73 -8.41 -1.57
N VAL A 16 2.61 -7.74 -1.80
CA VAL A 16 1.27 -8.24 -1.47
C VAL A 16 1.00 -9.54 -2.24
N TYR A 17 1.30 -9.59 -3.54
CA TYR A 17 1.15 -10.80 -4.34
C TYR A 17 2.12 -11.92 -3.94
N LYS A 18 3.33 -11.59 -3.47
CA LYS A 18 4.27 -12.59 -2.95
C LYS A 18 3.82 -13.20 -1.62
N GLN A 19 3.17 -12.42 -0.77
CA GLN A 19 2.70 -12.89 0.54
C GLN A 19 1.37 -13.65 0.45
N LEU A 20 0.52 -13.28 -0.50
CA LEU A 20 -0.82 -13.87 -0.63
C LEU A 20 -0.78 -15.03 -1.62
N GLN A 21 -1.03 -16.24 -1.12
CA GLN A 21 -1.07 -17.46 -1.95
C GLN A 21 -2.42 -17.68 -2.66
N PHE A 22 -3.25 -16.64 -2.80
CA PHE A 22 -4.54 -16.71 -3.47
C PHE A 22 -4.66 -15.61 -4.53
N PRO A 23 -5.47 -15.82 -5.58
CA PRO A 23 -5.66 -14.81 -6.62
C PRO A 23 -6.43 -13.61 -6.07
N LEU A 24 -5.74 -12.46 -5.93
CA LEU A 24 -6.39 -11.17 -5.66
C LEU A 24 -6.59 -10.37 -6.95
N LYS A 25 -7.74 -9.70 -7.01
CA LYS A 25 -7.98 -8.65 -7.99
C LYS A 25 -7.30 -7.36 -7.52
N ALA A 26 -6.69 -6.63 -8.45
CA ALA A 26 -6.06 -5.33 -8.16
C ALA A 26 -7.05 -4.33 -7.53
N SER A 27 -8.34 -4.44 -7.88
CA SER A 27 -9.42 -3.63 -7.31
C SER A 27 -9.55 -3.77 -5.78
N ASP A 28 -9.34 -4.98 -5.25
CA ASP A 28 -9.47 -5.24 -3.82
C ASP A 28 -8.26 -4.70 -3.04
N VAL A 29 -7.07 -4.78 -3.63
CA VAL A 29 -5.85 -4.19 -3.06
C VAL A 29 -6.01 -2.66 -3.00
N LYS A 30 -6.53 -2.03 -4.06
CA LYS A 30 -6.77 -0.59 -4.08
C LYS A 30 -7.71 -0.14 -2.96
N LYS A 31 -8.85 -0.84 -2.77
CA LYS A 31 -9.79 -0.56 -1.68
C LYS A 31 -9.14 -0.68 -0.31
N ARG A 32 -8.25 -1.66 -0.11
CA ARG A 32 -7.50 -1.85 1.15
C ARG A 32 -6.51 -0.72 1.39
N ILE A 33 -5.81 -0.26 0.36
CA ILE A 33 -4.90 0.90 0.45
C ILE A 33 -5.68 2.15 0.85
N GLU A 34 -6.84 2.40 0.24
CA GLU A 34 -7.72 3.53 0.57
C GLU A 34 -8.18 3.48 2.03
N ASN A 35 -8.67 2.33 2.50
CA ASN A 35 -9.05 2.13 3.91
C ASN A 35 -7.88 2.38 4.88
N LEU A 36 -6.66 2.00 4.50
CA LEU A 36 -5.47 2.20 5.34
C LEU A 36 -5.03 3.67 5.38
N ILE A 37 -5.32 4.44 4.33
CA ILE A 37 -5.10 5.89 4.31
C ILE A 37 -6.17 6.59 5.16
N GLU A 38 -7.44 6.22 5.01
CA GLU A 38 -8.56 6.78 5.81
C GLU A 38 -8.39 6.57 7.31
N ARG A 39 -7.74 5.46 7.70
CA ARG A 39 -7.44 5.14 9.10
C ARG A 39 -6.09 5.69 9.59
N ASP A 40 -5.46 6.59 8.83
CA ASP A 40 -4.17 7.21 9.15
C ASP A 40 -3.00 6.20 9.38
N TYR A 41 -3.09 4.98 8.84
CA TYR A 41 -1.97 4.03 8.87
C TYR A 41 -0.95 4.32 7.76
N MET A 42 -1.41 4.90 6.66
CA MET A 42 -0.58 5.29 5.52
C MET A 42 -0.94 6.68 5.02
N LYS A 43 0.02 7.39 4.43
CA LYS A 43 -0.18 8.66 3.73
C LYS A 43 0.43 8.60 2.35
N ARG A 44 -0.16 9.30 1.39
CA ARG A 44 0.45 9.50 0.07
C ARG A 44 1.51 10.59 0.17
N ASP A 45 2.58 10.45 -0.60
CA ASP A 45 3.57 11.51 -0.75
C ASP A 45 2.92 12.74 -1.41
N SER A 46 3.35 13.94 -1.00
CA SER A 46 2.84 15.22 -1.51
C SER A 46 3.30 15.49 -2.95
N SER A 47 4.44 14.93 -3.34
CA SER A 47 5.06 15.08 -4.65
C SER A 47 4.69 13.94 -5.62
N ASN A 48 4.44 12.74 -5.09
CA ASN A 48 4.14 11.56 -5.91
C ASN A 48 3.02 10.69 -5.31
N ALA A 49 1.85 10.71 -5.94
CA ALA A 49 0.71 9.89 -5.52
C ALA A 49 0.94 8.37 -5.61
N ALA A 50 1.98 7.91 -6.31
CA ALA A 50 2.36 6.51 -6.38
C ALA A 50 3.21 6.03 -5.19
N THR A 51 3.66 6.94 -4.33
CA THR A 51 4.49 6.64 -3.16
C THR A 51 3.66 6.76 -1.88
N TYR A 52 3.80 5.77 -1.00
CA TYR A 52 3.09 5.69 0.27
C TYR A 52 4.07 5.69 1.44
N HIS A 53 3.78 6.50 2.45
CA HIS A 53 4.47 6.55 3.72
C HIS A 53 3.66 5.86 4.81
N TYR A 54 4.35 5.15 5.69
CA TYR A 54 3.80 4.61 6.90
C TYR A 54 3.77 5.69 8.00
N VAL A 55 2.66 5.79 8.74
CA VAL A 55 2.41 6.91 9.67
C VAL A 55 2.33 6.47 11.14
N SER A 56 2.01 5.20 11.42
CA SER A 56 1.83 4.68 12.79
C SER A 56 2.98 3.80 13.27
#